data_AF-A0A853DEV0-F1
#
_entry.id   AF-A0A853DEV0-F1
#
_cell.length_a   1.000
_cell.length_b   1.000
_cell.length_c   1.000
_cell.angle_alpha   90.00
_cell.angle_beta   90.00
_cell.angle_gamma   90.00
#
_symmetry.space_group_name_H-M   'P 1'
#
loop_
_entity.id
_entity.type
_entity.pdbx_description
1 polymer ?
#
loop_
_entity_poly.entity_id
_entity_poly.type
_entity_poly.pdbx_seq_one_letter_code
_entity_poly.pdbx_strand_id
1 'polypeptide(L)'
;MPEFYRICYCDEVLKFLLSARKNLDWKNSNVDATLMSIILVYLHAKIGEGLSNQMRMTKSMGMNYSVEWWKENGFVIPPELNPAEVILNKIEWRYKKGMPKVKESAVVFGDSTIELEKIVDRSIHNDIKFSLLFTSPPYYSITDYHADQWLRLWMLGGSETPRTITEKHKGRFIDKERYYNLLDNVFGQSSKIMEEKSTIYVRTDKRKFTFDTTVEILKKHYPNHKMRIVNKPLKEDTKTQTKLYGDKTMKPGEVDIIMRN
;
A
#
# COMPACT_ATOMS: atom_id res chain seq x y z
N MET A 1 -15.48 -4.93 22.21
CA MET A 1 -15.69 -4.53 20.80
C MET A 1 -16.46 -3.22 20.70
N PRO A 2 -15.83 -2.15 20.18
CA PRO A 2 -16.43 -0.83 19.96
C PRO A 2 -17.67 -0.81 19.04
N GLU A 3 -18.52 0.21 19.18
CA GLU A 3 -19.72 0.45 18.36
C GLU A 3 -19.41 0.40 16.85
N PHE A 4 -18.25 0.94 16.45
CA PHE A 4 -17.76 0.92 15.07
C PHE A 4 -17.98 -0.43 14.38
N TYR A 5 -17.62 -1.55 15.02
CA TYR A 5 -17.69 -2.87 14.38
C TYR A 5 -19.13 -3.33 14.12
N ARG A 6 -20.08 -2.91 14.97
CA ARG A 6 -21.50 -3.27 14.85
C ARG A 6 -22.21 -2.48 13.75
N ILE A 7 -21.74 -1.27 13.46
CA ILE A 7 -22.23 -0.46 12.33
C ILE A 7 -21.46 -0.79 11.05
N CYS A 8 -20.19 -1.21 11.18
CA CYS A 8 -19.34 -1.54 10.04
C CYS A 8 -19.70 -2.89 9.41
N TYR A 9 -20.14 -3.88 10.18
CA TYR A 9 -20.40 -5.23 9.70
C TYR A 9 -21.71 -5.77 10.25
N CYS A 10 -22.48 -6.48 9.41
CA CYS A 10 -23.59 -7.27 9.92
C CYS A 10 -23.07 -8.42 10.79
N ASP A 11 -23.95 -9.01 11.61
CA ASP A 11 -23.56 -10.01 12.58
C ASP A 11 -22.90 -11.25 11.95
N GLU A 12 -23.35 -11.69 10.78
CA GLU A 12 -22.78 -12.84 10.08
C GLU A 12 -21.35 -12.55 9.61
N VAL A 13 -21.13 -11.39 8.98
CA VAL A 13 -19.81 -10.93 8.56
C VAL A 13 -18.88 -10.78 9.76
N LEU A 14 -19.34 -10.17 10.86
CA LEU A 14 -18.50 -9.96 12.03
C LEU A 14 -18.09 -11.29 12.68
N LYS A 15 -19.00 -12.26 12.78
CA LYS A 15 -18.68 -13.63 13.26
C LYS A 15 -17.66 -14.31 12.35
N PHE A 16 -17.85 -14.21 11.04
CA PHE A 16 -16.90 -14.74 10.05
C PHE A 16 -15.50 -14.14 10.22
N LEU A 17 -15.40 -12.80 10.29
CA LEU A 17 -14.13 -12.11 10.44
C LEU A 17 -13.44 -12.46 11.75
N LEU A 18 -14.17 -12.54 12.87
CA LEU A 18 -13.60 -12.95 14.15
C LEU A 18 -13.11 -14.40 14.14
N SER A 19 -13.84 -15.30 13.48
CA SER A 19 -13.41 -16.68 13.29
C SER A 19 -12.17 -16.76 12.42
N ALA A 20 -12.15 -16.08 11.27
CA ALA A 20 -11.00 -16.05 10.37
C ALA A 20 -9.77 -15.46 11.06
N ARG A 21 -9.93 -14.35 11.79
CA ARG A 21 -8.87 -13.73 12.59
C ARG A 21 -8.29 -14.68 13.65
N LYS A 22 -9.12 -15.49 14.29
CA LYS A 22 -8.70 -16.41 15.35
C LYS A 22 -8.02 -17.66 14.81
N ASN A 23 -8.51 -18.19 13.69
CA ASN A 23 -8.20 -19.55 13.25
C ASN A 23 -7.27 -19.63 12.04
N LEU A 24 -7.17 -18.58 11.20
CA LEU A 24 -6.27 -18.60 10.05
C LEU A 24 -4.83 -18.35 10.48
N ASP A 25 -3.95 -19.31 10.21
CA ASP A 25 -2.50 -19.17 10.42
C ASP A 25 -1.85 -18.51 9.21
N TRP A 26 -2.17 -17.23 9.01
CA TRP A 26 -1.64 -16.45 7.88
C TRP A 26 -0.12 -16.24 7.95
N LYS A 27 0.53 -16.54 9.08
CA LYS A 27 1.99 -16.39 9.23
C LYS A 27 2.74 -17.60 8.73
N ASN A 28 2.20 -18.81 8.93
CA ASN A 28 2.91 -20.05 8.61
C ASN A 28 2.22 -20.90 7.52
N SER A 29 0.97 -20.59 7.13
CA SER A 29 0.25 -21.29 6.06
C SER A 29 0.07 -20.39 4.84
N ASN A 30 0.63 -20.79 3.69
CA ASN A 30 0.46 -20.06 2.43
C ASN A 30 -1.00 -19.99 1.97
N VAL A 31 -1.79 -21.03 2.26
CA VAL A 31 -3.22 -21.07 1.94
C VAL A 31 -3.97 -20.04 2.79
N ASP A 32 -3.71 -20.02 4.09
CA ASP A 32 -4.35 -19.10 5.02
C ASP A 32 -3.89 -17.67 4.78
N ALA A 33 -2.62 -17.45 4.45
CA ALA A 33 -2.09 -16.16 4.05
C ALA A 33 -2.78 -15.64 2.79
N THR A 34 -3.03 -16.51 1.81
CA THR A 34 -3.75 -16.17 0.59
C THR A 34 -5.19 -15.80 0.89
N LEU A 35 -5.91 -16.62 1.67
CA LEU A 35 -7.29 -16.34 2.08
C LEU A 35 -7.38 -15.03 2.89
N MET A 36 -6.49 -14.86 3.88
CA MET A 36 -6.40 -13.64 4.68
C MET A 36 -6.13 -12.42 3.79
N SER A 37 -5.24 -12.52 2.80
CA SER A 37 -4.96 -11.41 1.88
C SER A 37 -6.22 -10.97 1.11
N ILE A 38 -7.06 -11.92 0.68
CA ILE A 38 -8.32 -11.63 -0.02
C ILE A 38 -9.32 -10.99 0.95
N ILE A 39 -9.43 -11.52 2.17
CA ILE A 39 -10.25 -10.91 3.22
C ILE A 39 -9.80 -9.46 3.46
N LEU A 40 -8.51 -9.18 3.59
CA LEU A 40 -7.98 -7.83 3.82
C LEU A 40 -8.26 -6.86 2.67
N VAL A 41 -8.22 -7.33 1.42
CA VAL A 41 -8.53 -6.52 0.25
C VAL A 41 -10.00 -6.07 0.28
N TYR A 42 -10.91 -6.99 0.63
CA TYR A 42 -12.36 -6.75 0.64
C TYR A 42 -12.94 -6.46 2.03
N LEU A 43 -12.08 -6.32 3.04
CA LEU A 43 -12.46 -6.08 4.43
C LEU A 43 -13.34 -4.83 4.52
N HIS A 44 -12.97 -3.81 3.75
CA HIS A 44 -13.77 -2.62 3.63
C HIS A 44 -13.72 -2.01 2.23
N ALA A 45 -14.87 -1.55 1.75
CA ALA A 45 -15.02 -0.96 0.43
C ALA A 45 -16.32 -0.14 0.36
N LYS A 46 -16.65 0.32 -0.84
CA LYS A 46 -17.99 0.85 -1.10
C LYS A 46 -19.02 -0.27 -0.91
N ILE A 47 -20.26 0.11 -0.61
CA ILE A 47 -21.36 -0.85 -0.51
C ILE A 47 -21.43 -1.68 -1.80
N GLY A 48 -21.57 -3.00 -1.63
CA GLY A 48 -21.59 -3.98 -2.72
C GLY A 48 -20.22 -4.42 -3.24
N GLU A 49 -19.13 -3.76 -2.85
CA GLU A 49 -17.78 -4.13 -3.31
C GLU A 49 -16.99 -4.97 -2.30
N GLY A 50 -17.34 -4.92 -1.01
CA GLY A 50 -16.65 -5.61 0.08
C GLY A 50 -17.59 -6.02 1.23
N LEU A 51 -16.99 -6.35 2.37
CA LEU A 51 -17.70 -6.88 3.54
C LEU A 51 -18.27 -5.81 4.48
N SER A 52 -17.76 -4.59 4.40
CA SER A 52 -18.14 -3.50 5.30
C SER A 52 -19.34 -2.70 4.80
N ASN A 53 -19.89 -1.91 5.71
CA ASN A 53 -20.62 -0.69 5.42
C ASN A 53 -19.76 0.31 4.64
N GLN A 54 -20.36 1.37 4.10
CA GLN A 54 -19.75 2.31 3.17
C GLN A 54 -18.41 2.86 3.68
N MET A 55 -17.30 2.43 3.10
CA MET A 55 -15.96 2.95 3.43
C MET A 55 -15.04 2.99 2.20
N ARG A 56 -13.91 3.69 2.31
CA ARG A 56 -12.91 3.74 1.23
C ARG A 56 -12.14 2.44 1.18
N MET A 57 -11.93 1.87 -0.01
CA MET A 57 -11.16 0.62 -0.14
C MET A 57 -9.67 0.81 0.22
N THR A 58 -9.09 1.95 -0.13
CA THR A 58 -7.65 2.21 0.04
C THR A 58 -7.24 2.50 1.48
N LYS A 59 -8.11 3.12 2.29
CA LYS A 59 -7.79 3.55 3.66
C LYS A 59 -8.98 3.33 4.59
N SER A 60 -8.70 2.87 5.80
CA SER A 60 -9.68 2.79 6.88
C SER A 60 -9.85 4.17 7.50
N MET A 61 -11.06 4.71 7.49
CA MET A 61 -11.34 6.00 8.12
C MET A 61 -11.27 5.86 9.65
N GLY A 62 -11.09 6.97 10.38
CA GLY A 62 -11.11 6.96 11.84
C GLY A 62 -12.43 6.42 12.39
N MET A 63 -12.40 5.71 13.51
CA MET A 63 -13.59 5.03 14.05
C MET A 63 -14.75 5.99 14.31
N ASN A 64 -14.52 7.04 15.12
CA ASN A 64 -15.55 8.02 15.47
C ASN A 64 -16.09 8.73 14.23
N TYR A 65 -15.17 9.20 13.37
CA TYR A 65 -15.53 9.81 12.09
C TYR A 65 -16.44 8.90 11.25
N SER A 66 -16.12 7.61 11.16
CA SER A 66 -16.93 6.66 10.38
C SER A 66 -18.31 6.49 10.98
N VAL A 67 -18.40 6.33 12.30
CA VAL A 67 -19.69 6.19 13.02
C VAL A 67 -20.57 7.43 12.85
N GLU A 68 -20.00 8.62 13.05
CA GLU A 68 -20.70 9.90 12.85
C GLU A 68 -21.18 10.03 11.40
N TRP A 69 -20.28 9.84 10.43
CA TRP A 69 -20.62 9.95 9.02
C TRP A 69 -21.70 8.94 8.60
N TRP A 70 -21.64 7.70 9.08
CA TRP A 70 -22.67 6.69 8.82
C TRP A 70 -24.03 7.10 9.41
N LYS A 71 -24.05 7.62 10.64
CA LYS A 71 -25.28 8.11 11.29
C LYS A 71 -25.90 9.28 10.52
N GLU A 72 -25.10 10.26 10.15
CA GLU A 72 -25.55 11.45 9.40
C GLU A 72 -26.08 11.11 8.00
N ASN A 73 -25.55 10.06 7.36
CA ASN A 73 -25.91 9.69 5.99
C ASN A 73 -26.86 8.50 5.92
N GLY A 74 -27.46 8.07 7.04
CA GLY A 74 -28.45 7.00 7.07
C GLY A 74 -27.90 5.58 6.92
N PHE A 75 -26.58 5.39 7.03
CA PHE A 75 -25.90 4.10 6.96
C PHE A 75 -25.73 3.45 8.35
N VAL A 76 -26.72 3.51 9.22
CA VAL A 76 -26.62 2.95 10.58
C VAL A 76 -26.77 1.43 10.64
N ILE A 77 -27.35 0.83 9.61
CA ILE A 77 -27.50 -0.62 9.45
C ILE A 77 -26.49 -1.07 8.38
N PRO A 78 -25.55 -1.98 8.72
CA PRO A 78 -24.63 -2.53 7.73
C PRO A 78 -25.37 -3.41 6.71
N PRO A 79 -24.84 -3.57 5.49
CA PRO A 79 -25.41 -4.49 4.51
C PRO A 79 -25.49 -5.93 5.04
N GLU A 80 -26.63 -6.59 4.85
CA GLU A 80 -26.76 -8.02 5.10
C GLU A 80 -26.07 -8.80 3.99
N LEU A 81 -25.03 -9.56 4.34
CA LEU A 81 -24.17 -10.26 3.41
C LEU A 81 -23.82 -11.64 3.96
N ASN A 82 -23.79 -12.65 3.09
CA ASN A 82 -23.11 -13.90 3.38
C ASN A 82 -21.60 -13.71 3.09
N PRO A 83 -20.73 -13.65 4.11
CA PRO A 83 -19.32 -13.39 3.91
C PRO A 83 -18.60 -14.49 3.13
N ALA A 84 -19.04 -15.74 3.27
CA ALA A 84 -18.43 -16.86 2.55
C ALA A 84 -18.71 -16.76 1.05
N GLU A 85 -19.95 -16.47 0.67
CA GLU A 85 -20.34 -16.26 -0.73
C GLU A 85 -19.56 -15.09 -1.36
N VAL A 86 -19.48 -13.96 -0.65
CA VAL A 86 -18.71 -12.79 -1.12
C VAL A 86 -17.25 -13.17 -1.36
N ILE A 87 -16.58 -13.81 -0.39
CA ILE A 87 -15.16 -14.16 -0.51
C ILE A 87 -14.92 -15.22 -1.59
N LEU A 88 -15.78 -16.24 -1.71
CA LEU A 88 -15.69 -17.25 -2.77
C LEU A 88 -15.81 -16.61 -4.15
N ASN A 89 -16.80 -15.73 -4.36
CA ASN A 89 -16.95 -15.01 -5.62
C ASN A 89 -15.70 -14.18 -5.98
N LYS A 90 -15.04 -13.56 -4.98
CA LYS A 90 -13.78 -12.84 -5.21
C LYS A 90 -12.62 -13.77 -5.55
N ILE A 91 -12.52 -14.93 -4.91
CA ILE A 91 -11.52 -15.96 -5.21
C ILE A 91 -11.71 -16.46 -6.64
N GLU A 92 -12.92 -16.88 -7.00
CA GLU A 92 -13.24 -17.35 -8.34
C GLU A 92 -12.91 -16.30 -9.40
N TRP A 93 -13.32 -15.04 -9.18
CA TRP A 93 -12.99 -13.96 -10.09
C TRP A 93 -11.47 -13.74 -10.22
N ARG A 94 -10.74 -13.78 -9.10
CA ARG A 94 -9.28 -13.57 -9.07
C ARG A 94 -8.54 -14.65 -9.86
N TYR A 95 -8.99 -15.90 -9.78
CA TYR A 95 -8.38 -17.04 -10.44
C TYR A 95 -9.06 -17.47 -11.74
N LYS A 96 -10.07 -16.73 -12.21
CA LYS A 96 -10.83 -17.03 -13.44
C LYS A 96 -9.95 -17.22 -14.68
N LYS A 97 -8.82 -16.52 -14.73
CA LYS A 97 -7.84 -16.60 -15.84
C LYS A 97 -6.64 -17.50 -15.53
N GLY A 98 -6.71 -18.29 -14.47
CA GLY A 98 -5.61 -19.08 -13.95
C GLY A 98 -4.56 -18.23 -13.23
N MET A 99 -3.38 -18.83 -13.04
CA MET A 99 -2.21 -18.16 -12.45
C MET A 99 -1.20 -17.79 -13.54
N PRO A 100 -0.50 -16.65 -13.43
CA PRO A 100 0.58 -16.33 -14.35
C PRO A 100 1.69 -17.39 -14.26
N LYS A 101 2.23 -17.80 -15.40
CA LYS A 101 3.47 -18.60 -15.44
C LYS A 101 4.61 -17.71 -14.97
N VAL A 102 5.06 -17.93 -13.74
CA VAL A 102 6.22 -17.25 -13.17
C VAL A 102 7.49 -18.04 -13.51
N LYS A 103 8.56 -17.34 -13.87
CA LYS A 103 9.92 -17.88 -13.91
C LYS A 103 10.66 -17.36 -12.69
N GLU A 104 11.56 -18.17 -12.11
CA GLU A 104 12.60 -17.81 -11.12
C GLU A 104 12.41 -16.42 -10.48
N SER A 105 11.34 -16.27 -9.69
CA SER A 105 10.95 -15.01 -9.06
C SER A 105 11.01 -15.17 -7.56
N ALA A 106 11.50 -14.13 -6.87
CA ALA A 106 11.53 -14.08 -5.42
C ALA A 106 10.68 -12.91 -4.92
N VAL A 107 9.92 -13.17 -3.85
CA VAL A 107 9.24 -12.13 -3.08
C VAL A 107 9.92 -12.09 -1.73
N VAL A 108 10.36 -10.90 -1.32
CA VAL A 108 11.03 -10.69 -0.03
C VAL A 108 10.13 -9.83 0.85
N PHE A 109 9.81 -10.34 2.03
CA PHE A 109 9.04 -9.62 3.03
C PHE A 109 10.00 -9.00 4.06
N GLY A 110 10.03 -7.67 4.15
CA GLY A 110 10.82 -6.95 5.14
C GLY A 110 10.99 -5.47 4.83
N ASP A 111 11.76 -4.77 5.67
CA ASP A 111 12.18 -3.39 5.45
C ASP A 111 13.24 -3.35 4.36
N SER A 112 12.99 -2.61 3.28
CA SER A 112 13.91 -2.51 2.14
C SER A 112 15.28 -1.94 2.52
N THR A 113 15.37 -1.14 3.60
CA THR A 113 16.66 -0.62 4.09
C THR A 113 17.55 -1.69 4.71
N ILE A 114 16.98 -2.85 5.06
CA ILE A 114 17.67 -3.98 5.69
C ILE A 114 17.80 -5.13 4.69
N GLU A 115 16.70 -5.51 4.05
CA GLU A 115 16.67 -6.68 3.18
C GLU A 115 17.46 -6.47 1.88
N LEU A 116 17.54 -5.23 1.39
CA LEU A 116 18.25 -4.95 0.15
C LEU A 116 19.76 -5.16 0.29
N GLU A 117 20.35 -4.97 1.47
CA GLU A 117 21.77 -5.27 1.72
C GLU A 117 22.07 -6.75 1.48
N LYS A 118 21.22 -7.64 2.01
CA LYS A 118 21.34 -9.10 1.80
C LYS A 118 21.15 -9.48 0.34
N ILE A 119 20.25 -8.80 -0.37
CA ILE A 119 20.02 -9.01 -1.81
C ILE A 119 21.24 -8.57 -2.61
N VAL A 120 21.86 -7.44 -2.25
CA VAL A 120 23.09 -6.94 -2.87
C VAL A 120 24.21 -7.96 -2.71
N ASP A 121 24.47 -8.43 -1.49
CA ASP A 121 25.53 -9.40 -1.23
C ASP A 121 25.35 -10.69 -2.05
N ARG A 122 24.11 -11.21 -2.07
CA ARG A 122 23.78 -12.38 -2.88
C ARG A 122 23.97 -12.13 -4.38
N SER A 123 23.52 -10.97 -4.87
CA SER A 123 23.59 -10.65 -6.29
C SER A 123 25.05 -10.50 -6.74
N ILE A 124 25.90 -9.88 -5.92
CA ILE A 124 27.34 -9.76 -6.20
C ILE A 124 28.00 -11.15 -6.20
N HIS A 125 27.70 -11.99 -5.20
CA HIS A 125 28.29 -13.33 -5.11
C HIS A 125 27.92 -14.24 -6.28
N ASN A 126 26.72 -14.09 -6.84
CA ASN A 126 26.21 -14.91 -7.93
C ASN A 126 26.29 -14.23 -9.31
N ASP A 127 26.96 -13.08 -9.41
CA ASP A 127 27.05 -12.25 -10.63
C ASP A 127 25.68 -11.96 -11.28
N ILE A 128 24.67 -11.67 -10.45
CA ILE A 128 23.32 -11.31 -10.89
C ILE A 128 23.22 -9.79 -10.98
N LYS A 129 22.75 -9.30 -12.12
CA LYS A 129 22.44 -7.88 -12.35
C LYS A 129 21.02 -7.70 -12.88
N PHE A 130 20.45 -6.53 -12.63
CA PHE A 130 19.09 -6.18 -13.02
C PHE A 130 19.10 -5.10 -14.10
N SER A 131 18.29 -5.28 -15.14
CA SER A 131 18.14 -4.33 -16.24
C SER A 131 17.03 -3.29 -16.01
N LEU A 132 16.17 -3.49 -15.01
CA LEU A 132 15.05 -2.60 -14.68
C LEU A 132 14.87 -2.44 -13.17
N LEU A 133 14.91 -1.20 -12.71
CA LEU A 133 14.37 -0.80 -11.41
C LEU A 133 13.03 -0.09 -11.64
N PHE A 134 11.94 -0.65 -11.14
CA PHE A 134 10.60 -0.06 -11.25
C PHE A 134 10.01 0.11 -9.85
N THR A 135 9.81 1.36 -9.40
CA THR A 135 9.36 1.63 -8.03
C THR A 135 8.56 2.93 -7.88
N SER A 136 7.87 3.06 -6.74
CA SER A 136 7.15 4.24 -6.30
C SER A 136 7.43 4.46 -4.80
N PRO A 137 8.49 5.19 -4.43
CA PRO A 137 8.83 5.44 -3.03
C PRO A 137 7.71 6.18 -2.28
N PRO A 138 7.67 6.11 -0.94
CA PRO A 138 6.69 6.83 -0.14
C PRO A 138 6.77 8.34 -0.40
N TYR A 139 5.63 9.02 -0.41
CA TYR A 139 5.60 10.48 -0.58
C TYR A 139 5.72 11.17 0.78
N TYR A 140 6.64 12.12 0.90
CA TYR A 140 6.88 12.84 2.15
C TYR A 140 5.61 13.48 2.70
N SER A 141 5.30 13.19 3.97
CA SER A 141 4.17 13.73 4.74
C SER A 141 2.76 13.38 4.21
N ILE A 142 2.62 12.43 3.28
CA ILE A 142 1.30 12.13 2.68
C ILE A 142 0.58 10.97 3.36
N THR A 143 1.21 9.80 3.43
CA THR A 143 0.55 8.56 3.87
C THR A 143 1.08 8.15 5.23
N ASP A 144 0.17 7.75 6.11
CA ASP A 144 0.50 7.07 7.35
C ASP A 144 0.02 5.62 7.21
N TYR A 145 0.91 4.71 6.82
CA TYR A 145 0.50 3.35 6.47
C TYR A 145 -0.13 2.59 7.64
N HIS A 146 0.27 2.87 8.88
CA HIS A 146 -0.34 2.21 10.02
C HIS A 146 -1.69 2.81 10.40
N ALA A 147 -1.78 4.14 10.47
CA ALA A 147 -3.04 4.80 10.79
C ALA A 147 -4.08 4.56 9.67
N ASP A 148 -3.66 4.64 8.41
CA ASP A 148 -4.56 4.48 7.25
C ASP A 148 -5.01 3.03 7.04
N GLN A 149 -4.31 2.04 7.61
CA GLN A 149 -4.59 0.60 7.44
C GLN A 149 -4.99 -0.08 8.76
N TRP A 150 -5.38 0.70 9.76
CA TRP A 150 -5.60 0.21 11.12
C TRP A 150 -6.60 -0.95 11.19
N LEU A 151 -7.64 -0.96 10.34
CA LEU A 151 -8.64 -2.03 10.35
C LEU A 151 -8.10 -3.34 9.74
N ARG A 152 -7.20 -3.24 8.76
CA ARG A 152 -6.48 -4.41 8.24
C ARG A 152 -5.50 -4.96 9.27
N LEU A 153 -4.81 -4.09 9.98
CA LEU A 153 -3.92 -4.47 11.08
C LEU A 153 -4.70 -5.11 12.23
N TRP A 154 -5.90 -4.61 12.55
CA TRP A 154 -6.83 -5.28 13.44
C TRP A 154 -7.09 -6.70 12.93
N MET A 155 -7.54 -6.88 11.69
CA MET A 155 -7.85 -8.20 11.14
C MET A 155 -6.65 -9.19 11.22
N LEU A 156 -5.42 -8.69 11.09
CA LEU A 156 -4.17 -9.46 11.25
C LEU A 156 -3.77 -9.77 12.70
N GLY A 157 -4.60 -9.47 13.69
CA GLY A 157 -4.32 -9.73 15.11
C GLY A 157 -4.00 -8.48 15.94
N GLY A 158 -4.04 -7.29 15.35
CA GLY A 158 -3.80 -6.01 16.04
C GLY A 158 -4.93 -5.55 16.95
N SER A 159 -4.73 -4.40 17.61
CA SER A 159 -5.68 -3.79 18.56
C SER A 159 -7.05 -3.51 17.95
N GLU A 160 -8.13 -3.59 18.76
CA GLU A 160 -9.50 -3.19 18.35
C GLU A 160 -9.62 -1.70 18.05
N THR A 161 -8.72 -0.90 18.59
CA THR A 161 -8.64 0.55 18.35
C THR A 161 -7.35 0.90 17.60
N PRO A 162 -7.39 1.89 16.68
CA PRO A 162 -6.20 2.40 16.03
C PRO A 162 -5.17 2.85 17.06
N ARG A 163 -3.91 2.48 16.84
CA ARG A 163 -2.78 2.94 17.66
C ARG A 163 -1.82 3.72 16.78
N THR A 164 -1.32 4.84 17.31
CA THR A 164 -0.19 5.54 16.71
C THR A 164 1.05 4.67 16.90
N ILE A 165 1.70 4.29 15.80
CA ILE A 165 2.96 3.56 15.85
C ILE A 165 4.11 4.55 15.71
N THR A 166 5.06 4.48 16.65
CA THR A 166 6.27 5.33 16.68
C THR A 166 7.50 4.66 16.07
N GLU A 167 7.37 3.40 15.65
CA GLU A 167 8.45 2.65 15.01
C GLU A 167 8.91 3.30 13.69
N LYS A 168 10.22 3.20 13.44
CA LYS A 168 10.86 3.76 12.25
C LYS A 168 10.20 3.23 10.97
N HIS A 169 9.98 4.12 10.00
CA HIS A 169 9.41 3.83 8.68
C HIS A 169 7.99 3.20 8.66
N LYS A 170 7.30 3.14 9.80
CA LYS A 170 5.93 2.61 9.91
C LYS A 170 4.86 3.71 10.00
N GLY A 171 5.19 4.86 10.55
CA GLY A 171 4.31 6.03 10.57
C GLY A 171 4.46 6.93 9.34
N ARG A 172 3.86 8.12 9.41
CA ARG A 172 4.04 9.16 8.40
C ARG A 172 5.49 9.64 8.29
N PHE A 173 5.99 9.80 7.07
CA PHE A 173 7.33 10.34 6.80
C PHE A 173 7.34 11.87 6.95
N ILE A 174 7.55 12.37 8.18
CA ILE A 174 7.50 13.80 8.51
C ILE A 174 8.87 14.43 8.82
N ASP A 175 9.92 13.61 8.92
CA ASP A 175 11.28 14.05 9.19
C ASP A 175 12.05 14.06 7.87
N LYS A 176 12.52 15.25 7.46
CA LYS A 176 13.17 15.45 6.16
C LYS A 176 14.47 14.66 6.02
N GLU A 177 15.27 14.63 7.08
CA GLU A 177 16.58 13.97 7.07
C GLU A 177 16.40 12.46 7.05
N ARG A 178 15.52 11.92 7.90
CA ARG A 178 15.20 10.49 7.89
C ARG A 178 14.59 10.05 6.57
N TYR A 179 13.77 10.89 5.94
CA TYR A 179 13.21 10.63 4.62
C TYR A 179 14.28 10.61 3.53
N TYR A 180 15.19 11.59 3.54
CA TYR A 180 16.33 11.62 2.63
C TYR A 180 17.18 10.36 2.77
N ASN A 181 17.60 10.03 4.00
CA ASN A 181 18.47 8.88 4.29
C ASN A 181 17.81 7.54 3.92
N LEU A 182 16.48 7.43 4.06
CA LEU A 182 15.72 6.27 3.59
C LEU A 182 15.89 6.08 2.08
N LEU A 183 15.61 7.13 1.29
CA LEU A 183 15.71 7.04 -0.16
C LEU A 183 17.16 6.85 -0.61
N ASP A 184 18.11 7.54 0.02
CA ASP A 184 19.53 7.44 -0.30
C ASP A 184 20.06 6.03 -0.09
N ASN A 185 19.69 5.39 1.03
CA ASN A 185 20.03 4.00 1.30
C ASN A 185 19.42 3.06 0.25
N VAL A 186 18.11 3.14 0.01
CA VAL A 186 17.42 2.20 -0.91
C VAL A 186 17.93 2.35 -2.34
N PHE A 187 18.06 3.58 -2.87
CA PHE A 187 18.58 3.78 -4.22
C PHE A 187 20.07 3.46 -4.34
N GLY A 188 20.86 3.74 -3.30
CA GLY A 188 22.29 3.43 -3.27
C GLY A 188 22.60 1.94 -3.16
N GLN A 189 21.77 1.17 -2.47
CA GLN A 189 21.89 -0.30 -2.50
C GLN A 189 21.39 -0.85 -3.84
N SER A 190 20.30 -0.31 -4.38
CA SER A 190 19.78 -0.73 -5.69
C SER A 190 20.81 -0.52 -6.81
N SER A 191 21.52 0.61 -6.84
CA SER A 191 22.46 0.92 -7.92
C SER A 191 23.62 -0.08 -8.02
N LYS A 192 24.03 -0.70 -6.91
CA LYS A 192 25.11 -1.72 -6.88
C LYS A 192 24.77 -2.99 -7.67
N ILE A 193 23.48 -3.29 -7.85
CA ILE A 193 22.99 -4.49 -8.52
C ILE A 193 22.35 -4.21 -9.88
N MET A 194 22.30 -2.95 -10.31
CA MET A 194 21.83 -2.61 -11.64
C MET A 194 22.91 -2.84 -12.70
N GLU A 195 22.50 -3.27 -13.90
CA GLU A 195 23.34 -3.24 -15.09
C GLU A 195 23.67 -1.79 -15.49
N GLU A 196 24.79 -1.59 -16.19
CA GLU A 196 25.19 -0.26 -16.70
C GLU A 196 24.14 0.30 -17.67
N LYS A 197 23.62 -0.55 -18.57
CA LYS A 197 22.56 -0.22 -19.54
C LYS A 197 21.15 -0.49 -19.01
N SER A 198 20.92 -0.23 -17.73
CA SER A 198 19.62 -0.41 -17.08
C SER A 198 18.66 0.76 -17.32
N THR A 199 17.37 0.48 -17.12
CA THR A 199 16.32 1.51 -17.00
C THR A 199 15.92 1.68 -15.55
N ILE A 200 15.91 2.92 -15.07
CA ILE A 200 15.39 3.28 -13.74
C ILE A 200 14.08 4.02 -13.94
N TYR A 201 12.99 3.48 -13.44
CA TYR A 201 11.66 4.06 -13.52
C TYR A 201 11.14 4.29 -12.10
N VAL A 202 10.93 5.56 -11.76
CA VAL A 202 10.42 5.98 -10.45
C VAL A 202 9.18 6.84 -10.64
N ARG A 203 8.06 6.40 -10.06
CA ARG A 203 6.89 7.26 -9.90
C ARG A 203 6.98 8.00 -8.56
N THR A 204 6.79 9.32 -8.56
CA THR A 204 6.84 10.12 -7.33
C THR A 204 5.85 11.28 -7.35
N ASP A 205 5.65 11.92 -6.20
CA ASP A 205 4.82 13.12 -6.04
C ASP A 205 5.49 14.34 -6.65
N LYS A 206 4.71 15.23 -7.27
CA LYS A 206 5.20 16.50 -7.83
C LYS A 206 5.47 17.56 -6.76
N ARG A 207 5.05 17.36 -5.50
CA ARG A 207 5.37 18.29 -4.41
C ARG A 207 6.88 18.50 -4.30
N LYS A 208 7.29 19.77 -4.27
CA LYS A 208 8.69 20.23 -4.38
C LYS A 208 9.67 19.38 -3.59
N PHE A 209 9.47 19.24 -2.28
CA PHE A 209 10.41 18.50 -1.43
C PHE A 209 10.56 17.03 -1.85
N THR A 210 9.44 16.30 -1.99
CA THR A 210 9.44 14.91 -2.44
C THR A 210 10.14 14.75 -3.79
N PHE A 211 9.78 15.60 -4.74
CA PHE A 211 10.31 15.57 -6.10
C PHE A 211 11.81 15.86 -6.14
N ASP A 212 12.23 16.99 -5.56
CA ASP A 212 13.62 17.46 -5.59
C ASP A 212 14.55 16.44 -4.90
N THR A 213 14.16 15.95 -3.72
CA THR A 213 14.92 14.91 -3.00
C THR A 213 15.04 13.62 -3.83
N THR A 214 13.96 13.19 -4.48
CA THR A 214 13.99 12.00 -5.34
C THR A 214 14.95 12.21 -6.52
N VAL A 215 14.88 13.36 -7.19
CA VAL A 215 15.74 13.70 -8.34
C VAL A 215 17.21 13.79 -7.94
N GLU A 216 17.50 14.43 -6.83
CA GLU A 216 18.87 14.58 -6.30
C GLU A 216 19.50 13.21 -6.05
N ILE A 217 18.82 12.35 -5.29
CA ILE A 217 19.30 11.01 -4.93
C ILE A 217 19.45 10.12 -6.16
N LEU A 218 18.52 10.19 -7.10
CA LEU A 218 18.62 9.46 -8.36
C LEU A 218 19.84 9.89 -9.19
N LYS A 219 20.11 11.19 -9.30
CA LYS A 219 21.32 11.69 -9.98
C LYS A 219 22.60 11.28 -9.27
N LYS A 220 22.59 11.25 -7.93
CA LYS A 220 23.72 10.79 -7.11
C LYS A 220 24.07 9.33 -7.40
N HIS A 221 23.08 8.44 -7.49
CA HIS A 221 23.32 6.99 -7.63
C HIS A 221 23.31 6.47 -9.07
N TYR A 222 22.79 7.23 -10.02
CA TYR A 222 22.76 6.88 -11.44
C TYR A 222 23.31 8.03 -12.31
N PRO A 223 24.56 8.47 -12.10
CA PRO A 223 25.12 9.68 -12.72
C PRO A 223 25.26 9.59 -14.25
N ASN A 224 25.39 8.37 -14.79
CA ASN A 224 25.58 8.13 -16.22
C ASN A 224 24.25 8.00 -16.97
N HIS A 225 23.11 7.91 -16.28
CA HIS A 225 21.81 7.76 -16.92
C HIS A 225 21.19 9.12 -17.22
N LYS A 226 20.74 9.30 -18.46
CA LYS A 226 19.97 10.47 -18.90
C LYS A 226 18.58 10.42 -18.30
N MET A 227 18.19 11.49 -17.61
CA MET A 227 16.90 11.61 -16.94
C MET A 227 15.85 12.27 -17.84
N ARG A 228 14.68 11.64 -17.95
CA ARG A 228 13.46 12.18 -18.57
C ARG A 228 12.35 12.24 -17.52
N ILE A 229 11.77 13.42 -17.33
CA ILE A 229 10.63 13.63 -16.41
C ILE A 229 9.35 13.73 -17.24
N VAL A 230 8.38 12.88 -16.94
CA VAL A 230 7.05 12.90 -17.57
C VAL A 230 6.03 13.31 -16.53
N ASN A 231 5.48 14.52 -16.68
CA ASN A 231 4.43 15.01 -15.80
C ASN A 231 3.14 14.20 -15.97
N LYS A 232 2.53 13.78 -14.87
CA LYS A 232 1.19 13.18 -14.80
C LYS A 232 0.28 14.06 -13.93
N PRO A 233 -0.01 15.30 -14.38
CA PRO A 233 -0.83 16.22 -13.61
C PRO A 233 -2.24 15.65 -13.44
N LEU A 234 -2.85 15.94 -12.30
CA LEU A 234 -4.28 15.75 -12.14
C LEU A 234 -4.98 16.81 -12.98
N LYS A 235 -5.86 16.39 -13.88
CA LYS A 235 -6.70 17.31 -14.65
C LYS A 235 -7.86 17.78 -13.76
N GLU A 236 -8.48 18.91 -14.09
CA GLU A 236 -9.61 19.44 -13.32
C GLU A 236 -10.80 18.46 -13.28
N ASP A 237 -11.02 17.69 -14.34
CA ASP A 237 -12.03 16.63 -14.43
C ASP A 237 -11.63 15.33 -13.72
N THR A 238 -10.38 15.22 -13.24
CA THR A 238 -9.91 14.01 -12.57
C THR A 238 -10.61 13.86 -11.22
N LYS A 239 -11.49 12.86 -11.13
CA LYS A 239 -12.13 12.43 -9.89
C LYS A 239 -11.12 11.69 -9.01
N THR A 240 -10.31 12.43 -8.26
CA THR A 240 -9.47 11.82 -7.24
C THR A 240 -10.31 11.37 -6.05
N GLN A 241 -9.85 10.33 -5.36
CA GLN A 241 -10.51 9.86 -4.15
C GLN A 241 -10.63 10.98 -3.10
N THR A 242 -9.69 11.91 -3.01
CA THR A 242 -9.78 13.04 -2.06
C THR A 242 -10.79 14.10 -2.50
N LYS A 243 -10.94 14.35 -3.82
CA LYS A 243 -11.93 15.28 -4.37
C LYS A 243 -13.36 14.80 -4.16
N LEU A 244 -13.59 13.48 -4.21
CA LEU A 244 -14.88 12.86 -3.95
C LEU A 244 -15.37 13.02 -2.50
N TYR A 245 -14.49 13.37 -1.56
CA TYR A 245 -14.80 13.41 -0.14
C TYR A 245 -14.32 14.71 0.54
N GLY A 246 -14.43 15.84 -0.17
CA GLY A 246 -14.38 17.18 0.42
C GLY A 246 -13.08 17.98 0.20
N ASP A 247 -11.98 17.34 -0.20
CA ASP A 247 -10.74 18.06 -0.50
C ASP A 247 -10.76 18.58 -1.95
N LYS A 248 -11.14 19.84 -2.09
CA LYS A 248 -11.22 20.54 -3.39
C LYS A 248 -9.88 21.13 -3.84
N THR A 249 -8.80 20.96 -3.07
CA THR A 249 -7.50 21.53 -3.44
C THR A 249 -6.94 20.83 -4.67
N MET A 250 -6.46 21.61 -5.64
CA MET A 250 -5.79 21.06 -6.82
C MET A 250 -4.40 20.58 -6.40
N LYS A 251 -4.22 19.26 -6.36
CA LYS A 251 -2.94 18.63 -6.06
C LYS A 251 -2.08 18.64 -7.33
N PRO A 252 -0.75 18.81 -7.19
CA PRO A 252 0.14 18.96 -8.34
C PRO A 252 0.23 17.67 -9.19
N GLY A 253 -0.25 16.55 -8.66
CA GLY A 253 -0.26 15.24 -9.33
C GLY A 253 1.04 14.47 -9.10
N GLU A 254 1.27 13.48 -9.95
CA GLU A 254 2.45 12.63 -9.89
C GLU A 254 3.38 12.92 -11.08
N VAL A 255 4.60 12.42 -11.01
CA VAL A 255 5.56 12.47 -12.10
C VAL A 255 6.22 11.10 -12.24
N ASP A 256 6.46 10.71 -13.49
CA ASP A 256 7.29 9.56 -13.80
C ASP A 256 8.70 10.06 -14.15
N ILE A 257 9.70 9.65 -13.36
CA ILE A 257 11.12 9.89 -13.62
C ILE A 257 11.67 8.63 -14.28
N ILE A 258 12.17 8.76 -15.51
CA ILE A 258 12.71 7.66 -16.30
C ILE A 258 14.17 7.97 -16.61
N MET A 259 15.09 7.14 -16.13
CA MET A 259 16.52 7.28 -16.41
C MET A 259 17.00 6.10 -17.25
N ARG A 260 17.78 6.40 -18.31
CA ARG A 260 18.37 5.41 -19.23
C ARG A 260 19.79 5.84 -19.58
N ASN A 261 20.70 4.90 -19.63
CA ASN A 261 22.05 5.10 -20.18
C ASN A 261 21.95 5.21 -21.72
#